data_AF-A0A953H0A6-F1
#
_entry.id   AF-A0A953H0A6-F1
#
_cell.length_a   1.000
_cell.length_b   1.000
_cell.length_c   1.000
_cell.angle_alpha   90.00
_cell.angle_beta   90.00
_cell.angle_gamma   90.00
#
_symmetry.space_group_name_H-M   'P 1'
#
loop_
_entity.id
_entity.type
_entity.pdbx_description
1 polymer ?
#
loop_
_entity_poly.entity_id
_entity_poly.type
_entity_poly.pdbx_seq_one_letter_code
_entity_poly.pdbx_strand_id
1 'polypeptide(L)'
;MELSVEKIAFLDELQDKLTLLLKNSPAADIERNVKTLISQGLAKFELVTREEFEVQRELQSRLRARLEILEARVQELEKKSQS
;
A
#
# COMPACT_ATOMS: atom_id res chain seq x y z
N MET A 1 14.65 1.60 1.83
CA MET A 1 15.01 1.11 3.17
C MET A 1 14.27 1.85 4.28
N GLU A 2 13.96 3.16 4.15
CA GLU A 2 13.17 3.90 5.16
C GLU A 2 11.74 3.36 5.33
N LEU A 3 11.05 3.03 4.23
CA LEU A 3 9.67 2.53 4.26
C LEU A 3 9.50 1.19 5.02
N SER A 4 10.57 0.38 5.11
CA SER A 4 10.56 -0.87 5.88
C SER A 4 10.79 -0.64 7.37
N VAL A 5 11.57 0.38 7.74
CA VAL A 5 11.87 0.72 9.14
C VAL A 5 10.62 1.31 9.82
N GLU A 6 9.88 2.16 9.11
CA GLU A 6 8.64 2.76 9.61
C GLU A 6 7.53 1.72 9.89
N LYS A 7 7.43 0.69 9.04
CA LYS A 7 6.51 -0.44 9.26
C LYS A 7 6.85 -1.25 10.50
N ILE A 8 8.14 -1.46 10.78
CA ILE A 8 8.60 -2.20 11.96
C ILE A 8 8.25 -1.40 13.23
N ALA A 9 8.57 -0.10 13.25
CA ALA A 9 8.27 0.78 14.39
C ALA A 9 6.76 0.86 14.71
N PHE A 10 5.90 0.86 13.69
CA PHE A 10 4.45 0.83 13.89
C PHE A 10 3.96 -0.48 14.53
N LEU A 11 4.51 -1.63 14.11
CA LEU A 11 4.12 -2.93 14.67
C LEU A 11 4.52 -3.04 16.15
N ASP A 12 5.69 -2.51 16.50
CA ASP A 12 6.15 -2.42 17.88
C ASP A 12 5.22 -1.51 18.71
N GLU A 13 4.86 -0.33 18.20
CA GLU A 13 3.91 0.59 18.87
C GLU A 13 2.53 -0.07 19.07
N LEU A 14 2.05 -0.85 18.09
CA LEU A 14 0.78 -1.57 18.17
C LEU A 14 0.84 -2.69 19.21
N GLN A 15 1.94 -3.46 19.26
CA GLN A 15 2.15 -4.53 20.24
C GLN A 15 2.12 -3.98 21.67
N ASP A 16 2.80 -2.86 21.91
CA ASP A 16 2.84 -2.20 23.21
C ASP A 16 1.45 -1.73 23.64
N LYS A 17 0.71 -1.08 22.74
CA LYS A 17 -0.66 -0.62 23.03
C LYS A 17 -1.64 -1.77 23.27
N LEU A 18 -1.54 -2.85 22.50
CA LEU A 18 -2.37 -4.05 22.71
C LEU A 18 -2.07 -4.70 24.06
N THR A 19 -0.80 -4.83 24.44
CA THR A 19 -0.39 -5.38 25.72
C THR A 19 -0.89 -4.53 26.89
N LEU A 20 -0.86 -3.20 26.76
CA LEU A 20 -1.41 -2.26 27.74
C LEU A 20 -2.93 -2.38 27.86
N LEU A 21 -3.65 -2.49 26.73
CA LEU A 21 -5.10 -2.70 26.75
C LEU A 21 -5.48 -3.99 27.47
N LEU A 22 -4.78 -5.09 27.20
CA LEU A 22 -5.03 -6.39 27.83
C LEU A 22 -4.78 -6.36 29.35
N LYS A 23 -3.79 -5.60 29.81
CA LYS A 23 -3.48 -5.45 31.24
C LYS A 23 -4.47 -4.55 32.00
N ASN A 24 -5.01 -3.53 31.33
CA ASN A 24 -5.73 -2.44 32.00
C ASN A 24 -7.23 -2.40 31.69
N SER A 25 -7.75 -3.25 30.79
CA SER A 25 -9.16 -3.22 30.38
C SER A 25 -9.94 -4.42 30.93
N PRO A 26 -11.19 -4.22 31.40
CA PRO A 26 -12.12 -5.32 31.66
C PRO A 26 -12.32 -6.18 30.41
N ALA A 27 -12.50 -7.49 30.58
CA ALA A 27 -12.65 -8.42 29.45
C ALA A 27 -13.73 -8.02 28.45
N ALA A 28 -14.82 -7.40 28.93
CA ALA A 28 -15.93 -6.93 28.10
C ALA A 28 -15.57 -5.74 27.17
N ASP A 29 -14.55 -4.96 27.50
CA ASP A 29 -14.17 -3.75 26.75
C ASP A 29 -12.99 -3.97 25.78
N ILE A 30 -12.30 -5.11 25.90
CA ILE A 30 -11.11 -5.43 25.10
C ILE A 30 -11.42 -5.40 23.61
N GLU A 31 -12.49 -6.08 23.17
CA GLU A 31 -12.85 -6.17 21.75
C GLU A 31 -13.05 -4.78 21.13
N ARG A 32 -13.81 -3.91 21.81
CA ARG A 32 -14.08 -2.54 21.36
C ARG A 32 -12.80 -1.71 21.27
N ASN A 33 -11.96 -1.80 22.29
CA ASN A 33 -10.73 -1.00 22.37
C ASN A 33 -9.68 -1.48 21.35
N VAL A 34 -9.56 -2.80 21.13
CA VAL A 34 -8.69 -3.40 20.10
C VAL A 34 -9.15 -2.98 18.71
N LYS A 35 -10.44 -3.07 18.40
CA LYS A 35 -11.00 -2.61 17.12
C LYS A 35 -10.66 -1.14 16.86
N THR A 36 -10.78 -0.30 17.87
CA THR A 36 -10.47 1.13 17.79
C THR A 36 -8.99 1.37 17.51
N LEU A 37 -8.08 0.67 18.20
CA LEU A 37 -6.64 0.77 17.94
C LEU A 37 -6.26 0.34 16.52
N ILE A 38 -6.84 -0.77 16.03
CA ILE A 38 -6.59 -1.24 14.67
C ILE A 38 -7.11 -0.23 13.65
N SER A 39 -8.32 0.30 13.83
CA SER A 39 -8.87 1.33 12.95
C SER A 39 -8.01 2.60 12.93
N GLN A 40 -7.52 3.05 14.08
CA GLN A 40 -6.60 4.19 14.16
C GLN A 40 -5.25 3.89 13.50
N GLY A 41 -4.72 2.68 13.67
CA GLY A 41 -3.48 2.25 13.04
C GLY A 41 -3.59 2.19 11.52
N LEU A 42 -4.68 1.62 11.00
CA LEU A 42 -4.95 1.57 9.56
C LEU A 42 -5.17 2.97 8.96
N ALA A 43 -5.75 3.91 9.71
CA ALA A 43 -5.92 5.29 9.26
C ALA A 43 -4.58 6.06 9.14
N LYS A 44 -3.51 5.62 9.83
CA LYS A 44 -2.16 6.19 9.64
C LYS A 44 -1.53 5.75 8.32
N PHE A 45 -1.96 4.63 7.76
CA PHE A 45 -1.54 4.22 6.42
C PHE A 45 -2.44 4.94 5.41
N GLU A 46 -1.86 5.51 4.36
CA GLU A 46 -2.59 6.06 3.21
C GLU A 46 -3.19 4.92 2.37
N LEU A 47 -4.09 4.15 2.99
CA LEU A 47 -4.71 2.98 2.39
C LEU A 47 -5.66 3.45 1.30
N VAL A 48 -5.44 2.93 0.10
CA VAL A 48 -6.41 3.01 -0.99
C VAL A 48 -7.43 1.89 -0.83
N THR A 49 -8.65 2.15 -1.26
CA THR A 49 -9.68 1.13 -1.33
C THR A 49 -9.28 0.03 -2.31
N ARG A 50 -9.89 -1.15 -2.14
CA ARG A 50 -9.64 -2.25 -3.07
C ARG A 50 -10.02 -1.88 -4.50
N GLU A 51 -11.09 -1.12 -4.70
CA GLU A 51 -11.53 -0.67 -6.02
C GLU A 51 -10.50 0.24 -6.68
N GLU A 52 -9.99 1.24 -5.95
CA GLU A 52 -8.92 2.12 -6.45
C GLU A 52 -7.66 1.34 -6.82
N PHE A 53 -7.30 0.31 -6.05
CA PHE A 53 -6.17 -0.56 -6.37
C PHE A 53 -6.37 -1.33 -7.68
N GLU A 54 -7.56 -1.89 -7.91
CA GLU A 54 -7.86 -2.61 -9.16
C GLU A 54 -7.84 -1.66 -10.37
N VAL A 55 -8.38 -0.44 -10.22
CA VAL A 55 -8.30 0.60 -11.26
C VAL A 55 -6.85 0.94 -11.61
N GLN A 56 -5.98 1.12 -10.60
CA GLN A 56 -4.57 1.40 -10.83
C GLN A 56 -3.84 0.24 -11.52
N ARG A 57 -4.17 -1.01 -11.17
CA ARG A 57 -3.63 -2.18 -11.87
C ARG A 57 -4.01 -2.22 -13.34
N GLU A 58 -5.28 -1.96 -13.65
CA GLU A 58 -5.74 -1.92 -15.03
C GLU A 58 -5.07 -0.79 -15.81
N LEU A 59 -4.98 0.41 -15.21
CA LEU A 59 -4.26 1.53 -15.81
C LEU A 59 -2.80 1.19 -16.09
N GLN A 60 -2.10 0.56 -15.14
CA GLN A 60 -0.71 0.13 -15.32
C GLN A 60 -0.57 -0.86 -16.49
N SER A 61 -1.48 -1.83 -16.60
CA SER A 61 -1.49 -2.77 -17.73
C SER A 61 -1.64 -2.06 -19.07
N ARG A 62 -2.59 -1.12 -19.16
CA ARG A 62 -2.81 -0.31 -20.38
C ARG A 62 -1.60 0.56 -20.72
N LEU A 63 -0.93 1.15 -19.72
CA LEU A 63 0.27 1.96 -19.92
C LEU A 63 1.43 1.11 -20.46
N ARG A 64 1.63 -0.11 -19.94
CA ARG A 64 2.65 -1.03 -20.47
C ARG A 64 2.40 -1.38 -21.93
N ALA A 65 1.17 -1.74 -22.29
CA ALA A 65 0.83 -2.04 -23.68
C ALA A 65 1.06 -0.84 -24.62
N ARG A 66 0.73 0.37 -24.17
CA ARG A 66 1.00 1.60 -24.93
C ARG A 66 2.51 1.88 -25.07
N LEU A 67 3.28 1.58 -24.03
CA LEU A 67 4.73 1.75 -24.04
C LEU A 67 5.38 0.82 -25.07
N GLU A 68 5.00 -0.46 -25.11
CA GLU A 68 5.50 -1.43 -26.09
C GLU A 68 5.23 -0.98 -27.54
N ILE A 69 4.02 -0.47 -27.82
CA ILE A 69 3.66 0.07 -29.15
C ILE A 69 4.55 1.26 -29.52
N LEU A 70 4.77 2.17 -28.55
CA LEU A 70 5.54 3.38 -28.79
C LEU A 70 7.03 3.06 -29.01
N GLU A 71 7.58 2.13 -28.23
CA GLU A 71 8.94 1.62 -28.41
C GLU A 71 9.15 0.99 -29.79
N ALA A 72 8.21 0.15 -30.25
CA ALA A 72 8.26 -0.43 -31.60
C ALA A 72 8.26 0.65 -32.69
N ARG A 73 7.40 1.67 -32.54
CA ARG A 73 7.34 2.79 -33.50
C ARG A 73 8.63 3.61 -33.52
N VAL A 74 9.23 3.86 -32.36
CA VAL A 74 10.52 4.56 -32.27
C VAL A 74 11.60 3.75 -32.98
N GLN A 75 11.69 2.44 -32.74
CA GLN A 75 12.66 1.58 -33.42
C GLN A 75 12.50 1.59 -34.95
N GLU A 76 11.27 1.59 -35.46
CA GLU A 76 11.01 1.70 -36.90
C GLU A 76 11.49 3.04 -37.47
N LEU A 77 11.26 4.14 -36.75
CA LEU A 77 11.70 5.47 -37.15
C LEU A 77 13.22 5.60 -37.11
N GLU A 78 13.87 5.06 -36.08
CA GLU A 78 15.33 5.02 -35.96
C GLU A 78 15.96 4.24 -37.12
N LYS A 79 15.42 3.07 -37.48
CA LYS A 79 15.87 2.29 -38.64
C LYS A 79 15.77 3.06 -39.95
N LYS A 80 14.67 3.80 -40.16
CA LYS A 80 14.46 4.64 -41.36
C LYS A 80 15.36 5.87 -41.40
N SER A 81 15.77 6.40 -40.24
CA SER A 81 16.67 7.56 -40.16
C SER A 81 18.14 7.18 -40.29
N GLN A 82 18.50 5.91 -40.05
CA GLN A 82 19.87 5.40 -40.14
C GLN A 82 20.19 4.75 -41.50
N SER A 83 19.20 4.59 -42.38
CA SER A 83 19.33 4.20 -43.78
C SER A 83 19.42 5.42 -44.70
#